data_AF-A0A914K7B7-F1
#
_entry.id   AF-A0A914K7B7-F1
#
_cell.length_a   1.000
_cell.length_b   1.000
_cell.length_c   1.000
_cell.angle_alpha   90.00
_cell.angle_beta   90.00
_cell.angle_gamma   90.00
#
_symmetry.space_group_name_H-M   'P 1'
#
loop_
_entity.id
_entity.type
_entity.pdbx_description
1 polymer ?
#
loop_
_entity_poly.entity_id
_entity_poly.type
_entity_poly.pdbx_seq_one_letter_code
_entity_poly.pdbx_strand_id
1 'polypeptide(L)'
;MVHGCVVKGDGNMTVMLIGNSYAEKISQGIVKIMDGKFKTIHLVYKPYCSVFPGLSGDGKGGCDIFENLTVQSVKLVQPDILFISSNYRFHIFPAIQEPITNDTANFDNATILIQSALDIYSNFTDHIIIIEPQAVFNHPIAYHLAKSLAGYEDIHQLDYSIGVCLN
;
A
#
# COMPACT_ATOMS: atom_id res chain seq x y z
N MET A 1 8.07 11.11 8.18
CA MET A 1 7.04 12.09 7.78
C MET A 1 5.87 11.30 7.21
N VAL A 2 4.65 11.54 7.69
CA VAL A 2 3.42 10.98 7.09
C VAL A 2 2.99 11.95 6.00
N HIS A 3 2.69 11.44 4.81
CA HIS A 3 2.26 12.28 3.69
C HIS A 3 0.78 12.03 3.42
N GLY A 4 0.01 13.12 3.36
CA GLY A 4 -1.41 13.15 3.04
C GLY A 4 -1.62 13.97 1.77
N CYS A 5 -2.24 13.41 0.74
CA CYS A 5 -2.59 14.12 -0.49
C CYS A 5 -4.07 13.91 -0.82
N VAL A 6 -4.73 14.92 -1.40
CA VAL A 6 -6.12 14.83 -1.87
C VAL A 6 -6.18 15.31 -3.32
N VAL A 7 -6.64 14.44 -4.22
CA VAL A 7 -6.89 14.75 -5.63
C VAL A 7 -8.40 14.82 -5.84
N LYS A 8 -8.90 15.77 -6.63
CA LYS A 8 -10.33 15.90 -6.96
C LYS A 8 -10.61 15.43 -8.38
N GLY A 9 -11.81 14.91 -8.61
CA GLY A 9 -12.34 14.57 -9.94
C GLY A 9 -13.81 14.93 -10.04
N ASP A 10 -14.45 14.49 -11.14
CA ASP A 10 -15.83 14.85 -11.49
C ASP A 10 -16.85 13.75 -11.12
N GLY A 11 -16.39 12.69 -10.45
CA GLY A 11 -17.23 11.59 -9.97
C GLY A 11 -17.89 11.85 -8.61
N ASN A 12 -18.59 10.85 -8.11
CA ASN A 12 -19.25 10.87 -6.80
C ASN A 12 -18.56 10.01 -5.72
N MET A 13 -17.64 9.11 -6.12
CA MET A 13 -16.97 8.19 -5.21
C MET A 13 -15.77 8.82 -4.50
N THR A 14 -15.69 8.66 -3.19
CA THR A 14 -14.52 8.93 -2.36
C THR A 14 -13.63 7.69 -2.34
N VAL A 15 -12.39 7.86 -2.73
CA VAL A 15 -11.40 6.78 -2.80
C VAL A 15 -10.30 7.09 -1.81
N MET A 16 -9.76 6.06 -1.17
CA MET A 16 -8.60 6.19 -0.31
C MET A 16 -7.56 5.15 -0.68
N LEU A 17 -6.30 5.56 -0.76
CA LEU A 17 -5.15 4.70 -0.92
C LEU A 17 -4.28 4.80 0.32
N ILE A 18 -4.10 3.68 1.03
CA ILE A 18 -3.21 3.58 2.19
C ILE A 18 -2.05 2.64 1.89
N GLY A 19 -0.87 2.96 2.43
CA GLY A 19 0.27 2.07 2.28
C GLY A 19 1.62 2.61 2.73
N ASN A 20 2.67 1.99 2.21
CA ASN A 20 4.04 2.47 2.34
C ASN A 20 4.50 3.19 1.07
N SER A 21 5.81 3.25 0.80
CA SER A 21 6.35 3.89 -0.40
C SER A 21 5.86 3.28 -1.73
N TYR A 22 5.22 2.11 -1.71
CA TYR A 22 4.57 1.54 -2.90
C TYR A 22 3.22 2.20 -3.21
N ALA A 23 2.44 2.58 -2.18
CA ALA A 23 1.20 3.32 -2.38
C ALA A 23 1.44 4.65 -3.09
N GLU A 24 2.50 5.36 -2.72
CA GLU A 24 2.92 6.58 -3.43
C GLU A 24 3.16 6.30 -4.92
N LYS A 25 3.95 5.26 -5.25
CA LYS A 25 4.30 4.92 -6.63
C LYS A 25 3.11 4.57 -7.51
N ILE A 26 2.11 3.89 -6.97
CA ILE A 26 0.95 3.44 -7.75
C ILE A 26 -0.19 4.46 -7.78
N SER A 27 -0.15 5.50 -6.92
CA SER A 27 -1.23 6.48 -6.78
C SER A 27 -1.60 7.14 -8.11
N GLN A 28 -0.61 7.50 -8.93
CA GLN A 28 -0.82 8.06 -10.27
C GLN A 28 -1.48 7.06 -11.23
N GLY A 29 -1.12 5.78 -11.13
CA GLY A 29 -1.75 4.71 -11.90
C GLY A 29 -3.24 4.57 -11.56
N ILE A 30 -3.60 4.65 -10.27
CA ILE A 30 -5.00 4.62 -9.83
C ILE A 30 -5.75 5.84 -10.37
N VAL A 31 -5.21 7.05 -10.24
CA VAL A 31 -5.81 8.28 -10.80
C VAL A 31 -6.07 8.12 -12.30
N LYS A 32 -5.07 7.60 -13.05
CA LYS A 32 -5.16 7.40 -14.50
C LYS A 32 -6.21 6.35 -14.88
N ILE A 33 -6.27 5.22 -14.17
CA ILE A 33 -7.23 4.14 -14.44
C ILE A 33 -8.66 4.60 -14.14
N MET A 34 -8.83 5.40 -13.08
CA MET A 34 -10.13 5.91 -12.70
C MET A 34 -10.61 7.05 -13.62
N ASP A 35 -9.72 7.68 -14.39
CA ASP A 35 -10.07 8.65 -15.44
C ASP A 35 -11.03 9.75 -14.96
N GLY A 36 -10.75 10.32 -13.78
CA GLY A 36 -11.58 11.36 -13.15
C GLY A 36 -12.93 10.89 -12.58
N LYS A 37 -13.27 9.59 -12.66
CA LYS A 37 -14.52 8.99 -12.14
C LYS A 37 -14.48 8.76 -10.63
N PHE A 38 -14.02 9.75 -9.89
CA PHE A 38 -14.01 9.81 -8.43
C PHE A 38 -14.27 11.27 -8.02
N LYS A 39 -14.84 11.48 -6.85
CA LYS A 39 -14.99 12.79 -6.21
C LYS A 39 -13.65 13.23 -5.63
N THR A 40 -13.06 12.39 -4.78
CA THR A 40 -11.75 12.61 -4.18
C THR A 40 -10.95 11.33 -4.07
N ILE A 41 -9.62 11.40 -4.25
CA ILE A 41 -8.67 10.36 -3.86
C ILE A 41 -7.83 10.89 -2.70
N HIS A 42 -7.89 10.20 -1.56
CA HIS A 42 -7.06 10.46 -0.38
C HIS A 42 -5.88 9.49 -0.36
N LEU A 43 -4.65 9.99 -0.38
CA LEU A 43 -3.45 9.18 -0.24
C LEU A 43 -2.88 9.36 1.17
N VAL A 44 -2.71 8.27 1.91
CA VAL A 44 -2.04 8.25 3.22
C VAL A 44 -0.94 7.20 3.20
N TYR A 45 0.31 7.64 3.24
CA TYR A 45 1.44 6.71 3.25
C TYR A 45 2.58 7.13 4.17
N LYS A 46 3.35 6.12 4.59
CA LYS A 46 4.62 6.30 5.28
C LYS A 46 5.62 5.24 4.81
N PRO A 47 6.78 5.65 4.27
CA PRO A 47 7.82 4.70 3.89
C PRO A 47 8.19 3.75 5.03
N TYR A 48 8.39 2.47 4.69
CA TYR A 48 8.81 1.40 5.62
C TYR A 48 7.83 1.05 6.75
N CYS A 49 6.62 1.60 6.78
CA CYS A 49 5.63 1.25 7.79
C CYS A 49 4.49 0.41 7.19
N SER A 50 3.99 -0.54 7.97
CA SER A 50 2.74 -1.22 7.67
C SER A 50 1.54 -0.29 7.89
N VAL A 51 0.41 -0.64 7.27
CA VAL A 51 -0.91 -0.06 7.57
C VAL A 51 -1.77 -0.99 8.42
N PHE A 52 -1.19 -2.12 8.85
CA PHE A 52 -1.84 -3.13 9.67
C PHE A 52 -1.33 -2.99 11.09
N PRO A 53 -2.17 -2.58 12.06
CA PRO A 53 -1.77 -2.41 13.45
C PRO A 53 -1.04 -3.62 14.03
N GLY A 54 0.09 -3.37 14.68
CA GLY A 54 0.92 -4.38 15.31
C GLY A 54 1.87 -5.12 14.36
N LEU A 55 1.76 -4.90 13.04
CA LEU A 55 2.57 -5.64 12.06
C LEU A 55 3.98 -5.05 11.88
N SER A 56 4.19 -3.76 12.17
CA SER A 56 5.52 -3.16 11.96
C SER A 56 6.61 -3.63 12.93
N GLY A 57 6.27 -4.39 13.99
CA GLY A 57 7.22 -4.81 15.04
C GLY A 57 7.79 -3.62 15.83
N ASP A 58 8.39 -3.88 16.99
CA ASP A 58 8.82 -2.91 18.02
C ASP A 58 9.34 -1.55 17.51
N GLY A 59 8.43 -0.58 17.34
CA GLY A 59 8.58 0.86 17.59
C GLY A 59 9.67 1.67 16.89
N LYS A 60 10.58 1.07 16.12
CA LYS A 60 11.71 1.80 15.51
C LYS A 60 11.22 2.57 14.28
N GLY A 61 10.78 3.81 14.51
CA GLY A 61 10.42 4.78 13.46
C GLY A 61 9.02 5.35 13.54
N GLY A 62 8.26 5.09 14.62
CA GLY A 62 6.90 5.62 14.82
C GLY A 62 5.86 5.02 13.87
N CYS A 63 6.04 3.77 13.45
CA CYS A 63 5.09 3.08 12.57
C CYS A 63 3.80 2.68 13.30
N ASP A 64 3.86 2.42 14.60
CA ASP A 64 2.72 2.25 15.50
C ASP A 64 1.76 3.46 15.47
N ILE A 65 2.32 4.68 15.51
CA ILE A 65 1.54 5.92 15.37
C ILE A 65 0.89 5.97 14.00
N PHE A 66 1.63 5.58 12.95
CA PHE A 66 1.11 5.58 11.58
C PHE A 66 0.00 4.55 11.36
N GLU A 67 0.15 3.33 11.88
CA GLU A 67 -0.87 2.28 11.84
C GLU A 67 -2.17 2.72 12.54
N ASN A 68 -2.05 3.42 13.67
CA ASN A 68 -3.22 4.02 14.32
C ASN A 68 -3.81 5.15 13.47
N LEU A 69 -2.96 6.00 12.87
CA LEU A 69 -3.41 7.08 11.98
C LEU A 69 -4.11 6.54 10.73
N THR A 70 -3.70 5.40 10.17
CA THR A 70 -4.40 4.81 9.01
C THR A 70 -5.80 4.37 9.39
N VAL A 71 -5.97 3.74 10.56
CA VAL A 71 -7.30 3.40 11.10
C VAL A 71 -8.15 4.65 11.31
N GLN A 72 -7.61 5.69 11.94
CA GLN A 72 -8.37 6.93 12.14
C GLN A 72 -8.71 7.63 10.81
N SER A 73 -7.81 7.56 9.83
CA SER A 73 -8.02 8.18 8.52
C SER A 73 -9.13 7.47 7.74
N VAL A 74 -9.16 6.13 7.76
CA VAL A 74 -10.26 5.37 7.14
C VAL A 74 -11.60 5.69 7.82
N LYS A 75 -11.62 5.77 9.17
CA LYS A 75 -12.81 6.15 9.93
C LYS A 75 -13.33 7.55 9.64
N LEU A 76 -12.40 8.49 9.42
CA LEU A 76 -12.72 9.89 9.14
C LEU A 76 -13.18 10.10 7.70
N VAL A 77 -12.49 9.48 6.74
CA VAL A 77 -12.77 9.64 5.31
C VAL A 77 -13.99 8.83 4.88
N GLN A 78 -14.19 7.64 5.45
CA GLN A 78 -15.22 6.68 5.05
C GLN A 78 -15.27 6.47 3.52
N PRO A 79 -14.17 5.99 2.91
CA PRO A 79 -14.09 5.91 1.46
C PRO A 79 -15.05 4.83 0.91
N ASP A 80 -15.68 5.09 -0.23
CA ASP A 80 -16.41 4.07 -1.00
C ASP A 80 -15.47 2.93 -1.44
N ILE A 81 -14.22 3.28 -1.78
CA ILE A 81 -13.18 2.32 -2.17
C ILE A 81 -11.89 2.58 -1.40
N LEU A 82 -11.43 1.58 -0.64
CA LEU A 82 -10.14 1.56 0.04
C LEU A 82 -9.15 0.68 -0.71
N PHE A 83 -8.15 1.28 -1.33
CA PHE A 83 -6.97 0.60 -1.85
C PHE A 83 -5.91 0.45 -0.75
N ILE A 84 -5.36 -0.75 -0.64
CA ILE A 84 -4.27 -1.07 0.31
C ILE A 84 -3.06 -1.53 -0.49
N SER A 85 -1.96 -0.79 -0.42
CA SER A 85 -0.67 -1.19 -0.99
C SER A 85 0.44 -1.12 0.06
N SER A 86 0.63 -2.22 0.75
CA SER A 86 1.69 -2.35 1.74
C SER A 86 2.59 -3.51 1.33
N ASN A 87 3.84 -3.22 1.00
CA ASN A 87 4.81 -4.29 0.83
C ASN A 87 5.12 -4.94 2.18
N TYR A 88 4.53 -6.11 2.38
CA TYR A 88 4.69 -6.95 3.56
C TYR A 88 6.02 -7.72 3.59
N ARG A 89 6.88 -7.59 2.58
CA ARG A 89 8.16 -8.33 2.51
C ARG A 89 9.08 -8.08 3.71
N PHE A 90 8.97 -6.92 4.36
CA PHE A 90 9.75 -6.59 5.56
C PHE A 90 9.11 -7.08 6.87
N HIS A 91 7.82 -7.45 6.86
CA HIS A 91 7.07 -7.75 8.09
C HIS A 91 6.50 -9.18 8.13
N ILE A 92 6.30 -9.82 6.98
CA ILE A 92 5.76 -11.18 6.84
C ILE A 92 6.79 -12.12 6.19
N PHE A 93 7.72 -11.60 5.39
CA PHE A 93 8.70 -12.41 4.66
C PHE A 93 10.17 -12.07 4.97
N PRO A 94 10.66 -12.25 6.21
CA PRO A 94 12.08 -12.58 6.37
C PRO A 94 12.47 -13.84 5.56
N ALA A 95 11.49 -14.73 5.31
CA ALA A 95 11.65 -16.10 4.80
C ALA A 95 11.93 -16.28 3.29
N ILE A 96 12.33 -15.24 2.54
CA ILE A 96 12.82 -15.43 1.15
C ILE A 96 14.32 -15.11 1.03
N GLN A 97 14.96 -14.63 2.10
CA GLN A 97 16.43 -14.59 2.18
C GLN A 97 17.01 -15.79 2.94
N GLU A 98 16.19 -16.51 3.71
CA GLU A 98 16.57 -17.77 4.34
C GLU A 98 15.68 -18.90 3.81
N PRO A 99 16.19 -20.15 3.67
CA PRO A 99 15.38 -21.29 3.25
C PRO A 99 14.15 -21.36 4.14
N ILE A 100 12.97 -21.58 3.56
CA ILE A 100 11.66 -21.70 4.25
C ILE A 100 11.85 -22.46 5.56
N THR A 101 12.09 -21.73 6.65
CA THR A 101 12.10 -22.29 7.98
C THR A 101 10.63 -22.35 8.40
N ASN A 102 10.25 -23.42 9.07
CA ASN A 102 8.90 -23.69 9.56
C ASN A 102 8.43 -22.70 10.64
N ASP A 103 8.57 -21.39 10.41
CA ASP A 103 8.13 -20.35 11.33
C ASP A 103 6.70 -19.92 10.99
N THR A 104 5.80 -20.90 10.91
CA THR A 104 4.37 -20.72 10.63
C THR A 104 3.69 -19.82 11.66
N ALA A 105 4.19 -19.78 12.90
CA ALA A 105 3.63 -18.95 13.96
C ALA A 105 3.70 -17.44 13.66
N ASN A 106 4.77 -16.97 13.01
CA ASN A 106 4.90 -15.57 12.60
C ASN A 106 3.97 -15.22 11.43
N PHE A 107 3.74 -16.18 10.53
CA PHE A 107 2.79 -16.04 9.42
C PHE A 107 1.34 -16.01 9.91
N ASP A 108 0.98 -16.90 10.84
CA ASP A 108 -0.36 -16.96 11.44
C ASP A 108 -0.68 -15.67 12.20
N ASN A 109 0.26 -15.16 13.01
CA ASN A 109 0.10 -13.89 13.71
C ASN A 109 -0.07 -12.71 12.73
N ALA A 110 0.74 -12.62 11.68
CA ALA A 110 0.60 -11.58 10.67
C ALA A 110 -0.76 -11.65 9.97
N THR A 111 -1.24 -12.86 9.67
CA THR A 111 -2.56 -13.09 9.06
C THR A 111 -3.68 -12.64 9.99
N ILE A 112 -3.60 -12.94 11.28
CA ILE A 112 -4.58 -12.48 12.29
C ILE A 112 -4.60 -10.95 12.37
N LEU A 113 -3.43 -10.29 12.39
CA LEU A 113 -3.35 -8.83 12.45
C LEU A 113 -3.90 -8.17 11.19
N ILE A 114 -3.61 -8.73 10.01
CA ILE A 114 -4.19 -8.27 8.74
C ILE A 114 -5.71 -8.44 8.77
N GLN A 115 -6.21 -9.62 9.14
CA GLN A 115 -7.64 -9.88 9.18
C GLN A 115 -8.34 -8.92 10.15
N SER A 116 -7.79 -8.73 11.35
CA SER A 116 -8.34 -7.80 12.34
C SER A 116 -8.39 -6.36 11.81
N ALA A 117 -7.37 -5.93 11.08
CA ALA A 117 -7.37 -4.61 10.45
C ALA A 117 -8.42 -4.50 9.33
N LEU A 118 -8.55 -5.53 8.49
CA LEU A 118 -9.57 -5.58 7.43
C LEU A 118 -10.98 -5.55 8.01
N ASP A 119 -11.24 -6.27 9.10
CA ASP A 119 -12.53 -6.26 9.82
C ASP A 119 -12.85 -4.86 10.36
N ILE A 120 -11.84 -4.11 10.82
CA ILE A 120 -12.02 -2.72 11.22
C ILE A 120 -12.36 -1.86 10.00
N TYR A 121 -11.59 -1.98 8.92
CA TYR A 121 -11.78 -1.17 7.71
C TYR A 121 -13.13 -1.40 7.05
N SER A 122 -13.62 -2.64 7.01
CA SER A 122 -14.91 -2.99 6.38
C SER A 122 -16.12 -2.35 7.07
N ASN A 123 -15.98 -1.81 8.27
CA ASN A 123 -17.04 -1.04 8.93
C ASN A 123 -17.19 0.39 8.38
N PHE A 124 -16.22 0.87 7.61
CA PHE A 124 -16.12 2.27 7.16
C PHE A 124 -15.86 2.40 5.66
N THR A 125 -15.88 1.29 4.92
CA THR A 125 -15.68 1.29 3.47
C THR A 125 -16.51 0.21 2.82
N ASP A 126 -17.06 0.49 1.64
CA ASP A 126 -17.90 -0.47 0.91
C ASP A 126 -17.05 -1.53 0.21
N HIS A 127 -15.86 -1.14 -0.27
CA HIS A 127 -14.97 -2.01 -1.03
C HIS A 127 -13.52 -1.87 -0.59
N ILE A 128 -12.89 -3.00 -0.24
CA ILE A 128 -11.45 -3.07 0.03
C ILE A 128 -10.76 -3.78 -1.13
N ILE A 129 -9.74 -3.14 -1.70
CA ILE A 129 -8.89 -3.69 -2.77
C ILE A 129 -7.47 -3.78 -2.24
N ILE A 130 -6.97 -5.00 -2.09
CA ILE A 130 -5.57 -5.24 -1.70
C ILE A 130 -4.74 -5.37 -2.97
N ILE A 131 -3.74 -4.50 -3.11
CA ILE A 131 -2.83 -4.49 -4.24
C ILE A 131 -1.62 -5.35 -3.89
N GLU A 132 -1.42 -6.41 -4.66
CA GLU A 132 -0.28 -7.31 -4.49
C GLU A 132 1.05 -6.54 -4.60
N PRO A 133 2.04 -6.86 -3.75
CA PRO A 133 3.34 -6.24 -3.80
C PRO A 133 4.03 -6.65 -5.09
N GLN A 134 4.65 -5.69 -5.73
CA GLN A 134 5.45 -5.95 -6.91
C GLN A 134 6.65 -6.84 -6.57
N ALA A 135 6.96 -7.76 -7.49
CA ALA A 135 8.18 -8.55 -7.41
C ALA A 135 9.40 -7.62 -7.36
N VAL A 136 10.20 -7.73 -6.29
CA VAL A 136 11.48 -7.01 -6.20
C VAL A 136 12.59 -7.98 -6.60
N PHE A 137 13.32 -7.60 -7.66
CA PHE A 137 14.46 -8.33 -8.18
C PHE A 137 15.76 -7.71 -7.63
N ASN A 138 16.44 -8.44 -6.73
CA ASN A 138 17.67 -7.95 -6.09
C ASN A 138 18.92 -8.11 -6.97
N HIS A 139 18.81 -8.83 -8.09
CA HIS A 139 19.91 -9.06 -9.04
C HIS A 139 19.57 -8.43 -10.40
N PRO A 140 20.46 -7.58 -10.98
CA PRO A 140 20.19 -6.90 -12.25
C PRO A 140 19.82 -7.86 -13.39
N ILE A 141 20.50 -9.02 -13.47
CA ILE A 141 20.18 -10.04 -14.48
C ILE A 141 18.78 -10.61 -14.28
N ALA A 142 18.34 -10.86 -13.04
CA ALA A 142 16.99 -11.37 -12.77
C ALA A 142 15.92 -10.34 -13.15
N TYR A 143 16.19 -9.05 -12.90
CA TYR A 143 15.33 -7.95 -13.34
C TYR A 143 15.20 -7.92 -14.87
N HIS A 144 16.32 -7.93 -15.60
CA HIS A 144 16.29 -7.90 -17.07
C HIS A 144 15.65 -9.15 -17.68
N LEU A 145 15.89 -10.32 -17.08
CA LEU A 145 15.27 -11.57 -17.52
C LEU A 145 13.76 -11.53 -17.31
N ALA A 146 13.29 -11.12 -16.12
CA ALA A 146 11.87 -10.98 -15.84
C ALA A 146 11.20 -9.96 -16.77
N LYS A 147 11.87 -8.83 -17.04
CA LYS A 147 11.43 -7.84 -18.02
C LYS A 147 11.23 -8.45 -19.41
N SER A 148 12.19 -9.25 -19.87
CA SER A 148 12.15 -9.89 -21.19
C SER A 148 11.11 -11.01 -21.31
N LEU A 149 10.90 -11.79 -20.24
CA LEU A 149 10.06 -12.99 -20.26
C LEU A 149 8.59 -12.69 -20.01
N ALA A 150 8.28 -11.72 -19.15
CA ALA A 150 6.92 -11.45 -18.72
C ALA A 150 6.28 -10.27 -19.45
N GLY A 151 6.95 -9.68 -20.45
CA GLY A 151 6.48 -8.48 -21.12
C GLY A 151 6.26 -7.32 -20.14
N TYR A 152 7.04 -7.28 -19.05
CA TYR A 152 6.95 -6.23 -18.03
C TYR A 152 7.37 -4.91 -18.68
N GLU A 153 6.40 -4.16 -19.18
CA GLU A 153 6.62 -2.77 -19.57
C GLU A 153 7.02 -1.97 -18.31
N ASP A 154 7.97 -1.05 -18.49
CA ASP A 154 8.45 -0.19 -17.41
C ASP A 154 7.27 0.57 -16.80
N ILE A 155 6.80 0.13 -15.63
CA ILE A 155 6.02 1.01 -14.74
C ILE A 155 6.92 2.20 -14.31
N HIS A 156 8.25 2.06 -14.48
CA HIS A 156 9.23 3.12 -14.30
C HIS A 156 9.23 4.20 -15.40
N GLN A 157 8.43 4.08 -16.46
CA GLN A 157 8.20 5.14 -17.47
C GLN A 157 6.92 5.96 -17.22
N LEU A 158 6.35 5.91 -16.01
CA LEU A 158 5.64 7.08 -15.54
C LEU A 158 6.70 8.15 -15.27
N ASP A 159 6.75 9.17 -16.11
CA ASP A 159 7.63 10.33 -15.97
C ASP A 159 7.46 10.91 -14.55
N TYR A 160 8.34 10.50 -13.63
CA TYR A 160 8.28 10.84 -12.22
C TYR A 160 8.82 12.25 -12.02
N SER A 161 8.14 13.24 -12.61
CA SER A 161 8.16 14.57 -12.05
C SER A 161 7.60 14.47 -10.64
N ILE A 162 8.50 14.61 -9.67
CA ILE A 162 8.27 14.80 -8.24
C ILE A 162 6.98 15.62 -8.04
N GLY A 163 5.88 14.98 -7.68
CA GLY A 163 4.65 15.65 -7.24
C GLY A 163 4.71 15.73 -5.71
N VAL A 164 4.97 16.87 -5.06
CA VAL A 164 4.15 18.09 -5.12
C VAL A 164 2.69 17.70 -5.21
N CYS A 165 1.95 17.93 -4.13
CA CYS A 165 0.49 17.90 -4.13
C CYS A 165 0.02 18.62 -5.40
N LEU A 166 -0.50 17.86 -6.37
CA LEU A 166 -0.99 18.43 -7.62
C LEU A 166 -2.17 19.32 -7.25
N ASN A 167 -1.94 20.64 -7.28
CA ASN A 167 -2.98 21.66 -7.29
C ASN A 167 -3.60 21.70 -8.68
#